data_AF-A0AA35RNF6-F1
#
_entry.id   AF-A0AA35RNF6-F1
#
_cell.length_a   1.000
_cell.length_b   1.000
_cell.length_c   1.000
_cell.angle_alpha   90.00
_cell.angle_beta   90.00
_cell.angle_gamma   90.00
#
_symmetry.space_group_name_H-M   'P 1'
#
loop_
_entity.id
_entity.type
_entity.pdbx_description
1 polymer ?
#
loop_
_entity_poly.entity_id
_entity_poly.type
_entity_poly.pdbx_seq_one_letter_code
_entity_poly.pdbx_strand_id
1 'polypeptide(L)'
;MAKVWLPLLLTAVLLLFSSAPRSAGGSPLHVAGRWSQPNTATFFKDRLKNSLSLTPSISSSSSSPSSLASGFTCDACKAFFEVVRELYDHGFMRDEIAKISVDVCTTLKIEDHTVCSGVISLFKDEVLTVFEKVGLGSDEACNIVVGDSCSKGYDPWHQKWSVPIPGDKPPVTHHSPEPGSPVTGVLHITDIHYDPLYTPGLTRDCGEPLCCRPPNAQGNSSTAAGYWGDYKCDVPYQTLLNLMEHLQKQGSMYEWVYWTGDMPAHSVWTTTRQGLLDMMTNITDLMSTSFGGKPVFPTYGNHEGVPVNSFPPPYITGNMSAEWLYSGSAERWAVWLDKFPEWPTINATIRKGGYYVVKVREHLKVISLQTNFCNTDNYWLLINSTDPAGQLQWLVEQLLQAERDGDKVHIIGHIAPGLHSCNPVWSSNYHLIVNRFESTIVGQFFGHTHHDSVEIHYDDKNVS
;
A
#
# COMPACT_ATOMS: atom_id res chain seq x y z
N MET A 1 6.24 5.49 2.40
CA MET A 1 6.14 6.75 1.60
C MET A 1 4.73 7.36 1.58
N ALA A 2 3.62 6.60 1.69
CA ALA A 2 2.28 7.19 1.71
C ALA A 2 1.96 8.03 2.96
N LYS A 3 2.52 7.68 4.14
CA LYS A 3 2.49 8.52 5.36
C LYS A 3 3.10 9.92 5.19
N VAL A 4 3.80 10.20 4.10
CA VAL A 4 4.50 11.47 3.84
C VAL A 4 3.61 12.46 3.06
N TRP A 5 2.67 11.98 2.25
CA TRP A 5 1.92 12.83 1.30
C TRP A 5 0.77 13.61 1.91
N LEU A 6 0.09 13.05 2.90
CA LEU A 6 -0.87 13.80 3.71
C LEU A 6 -0.13 14.97 4.41
N PRO A 7 1.01 14.75 5.11
CA PRO A 7 1.86 15.81 5.69
C PRO A 7 2.39 16.87 4.70
N LEU A 8 2.56 16.49 3.45
CA LEU A 8 3.04 17.35 2.37
C LEU A 8 1.97 18.35 1.90
N LEU A 9 0.76 17.85 1.65
CA LEU A 9 -0.43 18.68 1.52
C LEU A 9 -0.62 19.55 2.78
N LEU A 10 -0.37 18.97 3.97
CA LEU A 10 -0.49 19.65 5.27
C LEU A 10 0.34 20.93 5.39
N THR A 11 1.57 20.95 4.88
CA THR A 11 2.42 22.14 5.00
C THR A 11 2.17 23.19 3.91
N ALA A 12 1.59 22.77 2.78
CA ALA A 12 1.27 23.62 1.62
C ALA A 12 0.29 24.76 1.85
N VAL A 13 -0.56 24.51 2.81
CA VAL A 13 -1.81 25.19 2.98
C VAL A 13 -1.70 26.14 4.20
N LEU A 14 -0.94 25.74 5.23
CA LEU A 14 -0.59 26.56 6.41
C LEU A 14 0.21 27.83 6.08
N LEU A 15 1.10 27.76 5.09
CA LEU A 15 1.97 28.87 4.71
C LEU A 15 1.25 29.98 3.94
N LEU A 16 0.09 29.68 3.36
CA LEU A 16 -0.77 30.66 2.68
C LEU A 16 -1.50 31.56 3.68
N PHE A 17 -1.84 31.05 4.88
CA PHE A 17 -2.76 31.73 5.80
C PHE A 17 -2.16 32.16 7.15
N SER A 18 -0.96 31.72 7.53
CA SER A 18 -0.27 32.24 8.74
C SER A 18 0.10 33.73 8.67
N SER A 19 -0.21 34.44 7.57
CA SER A 19 0.10 35.87 7.42
C SER A 19 -1.06 36.74 6.90
N ALA A 20 -2.31 36.29 6.99
CA ALA A 20 -3.47 37.15 6.79
C ALA A 20 -3.61 38.11 8.01
N PRO A 21 -3.62 39.45 7.83
CA PRO A 21 -3.84 40.35 8.95
C PRO A 21 -5.29 40.20 9.44
N ARG A 22 -5.47 39.91 10.74
CA ARG A 22 -6.77 40.09 11.42
C ARG A 22 -7.10 41.59 11.43
N SER A 23 -7.90 42.08 10.49
CA SER A 23 -8.55 43.38 10.66
C SER A 23 -9.82 43.21 11.47
N ALA A 24 -9.84 43.87 12.63
CA ALA A 24 -11.00 43.99 13.49
C ALA A 24 -12.14 44.73 12.78
N GLY A 25 -13.34 44.14 12.79
CA GLY A 25 -14.63 44.82 12.59
C GLY A 25 -14.96 45.27 11.17
N GLY A 26 -15.91 44.56 10.52
CA GLY A 26 -16.60 45.04 9.32
C GLY A 26 -17.29 43.93 8.53
N SER A 27 -18.57 44.12 8.23
CA SER A 27 -19.50 43.23 7.50
C SER A 27 -18.99 42.74 6.12
N PRO A 28 -19.54 41.65 5.55
CA PRO A 28 -18.97 40.95 4.42
C PRO A 28 -19.13 41.76 3.13
N LEU A 29 -18.01 42.20 2.55
CA LEU A 29 -17.94 42.79 1.21
C LEU A 29 -17.36 41.77 0.24
N HIS A 30 -18.08 41.57 -0.88
CA HIS A 30 -17.65 40.85 -2.06
C HIS A 30 -16.18 41.13 -2.43
N VAL A 31 -15.32 40.10 -2.40
CA VAL A 31 -13.99 40.11 -3.02
C VAL A 31 -13.98 39.15 -4.21
N ALA A 32 -14.88 39.39 -5.17
CA ALA A 32 -14.79 38.82 -6.50
C ALA A 32 -14.12 39.85 -7.41
N GLY A 33 -12.79 39.81 -7.50
CA GLY A 33 -12.07 40.63 -8.48
C GLY A 33 -10.73 41.19 -8.03
N ARG A 34 -9.76 40.33 -7.69
CA ARG A 34 -8.34 40.72 -7.69
C ARG A 34 -7.34 39.55 -7.63
N TRP A 35 -7.54 38.50 -8.43
CA TRP A 35 -6.57 37.39 -8.49
C TRP A 35 -6.11 37.06 -9.92
N SER A 36 -5.95 38.09 -10.76
CA SER A 36 -5.47 37.96 -12.14
C SER A 36 -4.20 38.80 -12.38
N GLN A 37 -3.13 38.56 -11.62
CA GLN A 37 -1.82 39.20 -11.89
C GLN A 37 -0.65 38.23 -11.65
N PRO A 38 0.48 38.35 -12.40
CA PRO A 38 1.57 37.36 -12.46
C PRO A 38 2.47 37.27 -11.20
N ASN A 39 2.08 37.88 -10.09
CA ASN A 39 2.94 38.12 -8.92
C ASN A 39 2.55 37.34 -7.66
N THR A 40 1.62 36.38 -7.76
CA THR A 40 1.25 35.51 -6.63
C THR A 40 2.45 34.68 -6.15
N ALA A 41 3.21 34.07 -7.06
CA ALA A 41 4.40 33.28 -6.71
C ALA A 41 5.48 34.10 -5.97
N THR A 42 5.73 35.35 -6.38
CA THR A 42 6.69 36.26 -5.73
C THR A 42 6.19 36.72 -4.36
N PHE A 43 4.89 37.00 -4.23
CA PHE A 43 4.23 37.35 -2.98
C PHE A 43 4.31 36.22 -1.94
N PHE A 44 4.14 34.96 -2.36
CA PHE A 44 4.28 33.80 -1.48
C PHE A 44 5.74 33.52 -1.11
N LYS A 45 6.68 33.64 -2.06
CA LYS A 45 8.12 33.38 -1.86
C LYS A 45 8.79 34.31 -0.84
N ASP A 46 8.42 35.60 -0.81
CA ASP A 46 8.97 36.57 0.14
C ASP A 46 8.38 36.45 1.56
N ARG A 47 7.14 35.95 1.69
CA ARG A 47 6.50 35.75 3.01
C ARG A 47 6.89 34.44 3.69
N LEU A 48 7.14 33.39 2.90
CA LEU A 48 7.67 32.10 3.38
C LEU A 48 9.01 32.26 4.11
N LYS A 49 9.95 33.05 3.55
CA LYS A 49 11.27 33.33 4.14
C LYS A 49 11.20 33.94 5.55
N ASN A 50 10.17 34.72 5.86
CA ASN A 50 10.05 35.41 7.14
C ASN A 50 9.41 34.55 8.26
N SER A 51 8.79 33.41 7.93
CA SER A 51 8.16 32.51 8.91
C SER A 51 9.05 31.32 9.35
N LEU A 52 10.10 31.02 8.57
CA LEU A 52 10.95 29.83 8.71
C LEU A 52 12.05 29.92 9.78
N SER A 53 11.95 30.84 10.76
CA SER A 53 12.94 30.93 11.86
C SER A 53 12.75 29.88 12.97
N LEU A 54 11.95 28.84 12.75
CA LEU A 54 11.67 27.77 13.72
C LEU A 54 11.72 26.39 13.03
N THR A 55 12.91 25.84 12.80
CA THR A 55 13.10 24.39 12.62
C THR A 55 14.47 23.97 13.17
N PRO A 56 14.54 22.89 13.99
CA PRO A 56 15.78 22.14 14.14
C PRO A 56 15.99 21.25 12.91
N SER A 57 17.25 21.11 12.52
CA SER A 57 17.75 20.29 11.43
C SER A 57 17.45 18.79 11.63
N ILE A 58 16.71 18.18 10.70
CA ILE A 58 16.48 16.73 10.62
C ILE A 58 17.65 16.11 9.83
N SER A 59 18.51 15.36 10.52
CA SER A 59 19.56 14.54 9.91
C SER A 59 19.00 13.19 9.50
N SER A 60 19.30 12.78 8.25
CA SER A 60 18.97 11.47 7.69
C SER A 60 19.68 10.33 8.42
N SER A 61 18.93 9.44 9.05
CA SER A 61 19.38 8.08 9.32
C SER A 61 18.22 7.10 9.21
N SER A 62 18.50 6.02 8.48
CA SER A 62 17.71 4.80 8.31
C SER A 62 17.06 4.30 9.60
N SER A 63 15.82 3.79 9.45
CA SER A 63 15.05 2.85 10.28
C SER A 63 13.69 3.40 10.73
N SER A 64 12.65 2.60 10.42
CA SER A 64 11.26 2.70 10.90
C SER A 64 10.39 3.84 10.35
N PRO A 65 9.12 3.57 9.96
CA PRO A 65 8.20 4.56 9.38
C PRO A 65 7.57 5.52 10.42
N SER A 66 8.13 5.60 11.62
CA SER A 66 7.68 6.49 12.71
C SER A 66 8.38 7.86 12.75
N SER A 67 9.40 8.11 11.91
CA SER A 67 10.21 9.34 12.04
C SER A 67 9.60 10.61 11.44
N LEU A 68 8.63 10.53 10.52
CA LEU A 68 7.95 11.72 9.95
C LEU A 68 6.75 12.23 10.76
N ALA A 69 6.16 11.39 11.63
CA ALA A 69 5.15 11.83 12.59
C ALA A 69 5.74 12.72 13.70
N SER A 70 7.07 12.68 13.90
CA SER A 70 7.75 13.40 14.97
C SER A 70 7.82 14.93 14.81
N GLY A 71 7.44 15.47 13.63
CA GLY A 71 7.52 16.88 13.31
C GLY A 71 6.18 17.61 13.14
N PHE A 72 5.05 16.91 13.11
CA PHE A 72 3.75 17.51 12.80
C PHE A 72 2.95 17.79 14.08
N THR A 73 2.87 19.07 14.46
CA THR A 73 2.05 19.46 15.62
C THR A 73 0.57 19.34 15.29
N CYS A 74 -0.23 19.01 16.31
CA CYS A 74 -1.67 18.92 16.17
C CYS A 74 -2.30 20.20 15.57
N ASP A 75 -1.81 21.38 16.00
CA ASP A 75 -2.31 22.67 15.53
C ASP A 75 -2.00 22.90 14.05
N ALA A 76 -0.80 22.51 13.60
CA ALA A 76 -0.44 22.53 12.18
C ALA A 76 -1.39 21.61 11.39
N CYS A 77 -1.72 20.46 11.96
CA CYS A 77 -2.66 19.57 11.30
C CYS A 77 -4.06 20.19 11.15
N LYS A 78 -4.61 20.75 12.23
CA LYS A 78 -5.99 21.25 12.20
C LYS A 78 -6.14 22.42 11.23
N ALA A 79 -5.19 23.34 11.26
CA ALA A 79 -5.19 24.49 10.38
C ALA A 79 -5.02 24.10 8.89
N PHE A 80 -4.38 22.98 8.56
CA PHE A 80 -4.41 22.44 7.20
C PHE A 80 -5.82 22.04 6.77
N PHE A 81 -6.48 21.20 7.56
CA PHE A 81 -7.79 20.66 7.18
C PHE A 81 -8.87 21.74 7.12
N GLU A 82 -8.69 22.81 7.90
CA GLU A 82 -9.51 24.02 7.80
C GLU A 82 -9.28 24.75 6.47
N VAL A 83 -8.03 24.96 6.07
CA VAL A 83 -7.76 25.69 4.84
C VAL A 83 -8.02 24.86 3.58
N VAL A 84 -7.80 23.54 3.57
CA VAL A 84 -8.26 22.69 2.44
C VAL A 84 -9.76 22.78 2.28
N ARG A 85 -10.50 22.75 3.38
CA ARG A 85 -11.95 22.94 3.38
C ARG A 85 -12.31 24.33 2.89
N GLU A 86 -11.59 25.36 3.32
CA GLU A 86 -11.81 26.74 2.87
C GLU A 86 -11.54 26.88 1.37
N LEU A 87 -10.44 26.34 0.83
CA LEU A 87 -10.14 26.34 -0.61
C LEU A 87 -11.25 25.62 -1.40
N TYR A 88 -11.71 24.48 -0.88
CA TYR A 88 -12.81 23.74 -1.48
C TYR A 88 -14.14 24.52 -1.46
N ASP A 89 -14.51 25.07 -0.31
CA ASP A 89 -15.73 25.85 -0.09
C ASP A 89 -15.73 27.15 -0.93
N HIS A 90 -14.55 27.69 -1.25
CA HIS A 90 -14.38 28.85 -2.12
C HIS A 90 -14.25 28.49 -3.61
N GLY A 91 -14.45 27.22 -3.99
CA GLY A 91 -14.55 26.79 -5.38
C GLY A 91 -13.21 26.68 -6.12
N PHE A 92 -12.09 26.52 -5.40
CA PHE A 92 -10.81 26.21 -6.05
C PHE A 92 -10.89 24.86 -6.76
N MET A 93 -10.37 24.83 -7.98
CA MET A 93 -10.31 23.59 -8.75
C MET A 93 -9.22 22.67 -8.19
N ARG A 94 -9.41 21.35 -8.32
CA ARG A 94 -8.45 20.33 -7.87
C ARG A 94 -7.03 20.55 -8.41
N ASP A 95 -6.92 21.04 -9.64
CA ASP A 95 -5.63 21.39 -10.26
C ASP A 95 -4.93 22.60 -9.61
N GLU A 96 -5.68 23.55 -9.08
CA GLU A 96 -5.12 24.70 -8.37
C GLU A 96 -4.57 24.26 -7.01
N ILE A 97 -5.31 23.41 -6.29
CA ILE A 97 -4.87 22.78 -5.05
C ILE A 97 -3.59 21.96 -5.30
N ALA A 98 -3.53 21.20 -6.39
CA ALA A 98 -2.34 20.43 -6.77
C ALA A 98 -1.11 21.33 -7.03
N LYS A 99 -1.26 22.42 -7.80
CA LYS A 99 -0.16 23.35 -8.07
C LYS A 99 0.42 23.96 -6.80
N ILE A 100 -0.45 24.44 -5.91
CA ILE A 100 -0.08 24.98 -4.60
C ILE A 100 0.67 23.92 -3.78
N SER A 101 0.19 22.68 -3.80
CA SER A 101 0.82 21.57 -3.08
C SER A 101 2.24 21.28 -3.60
N VAL A 102 2.47 21.37 -4.91
CA VAL A 102 3.80 21.20 -5.51
C VAL A 102 4.75 22.32 -5.10
N ASP A 103 4.30 23.57 -5.18
CA ASP A 103 5.10 24.74 -4.80
C ASP A 103 5.58 24.64 -3.35
N VAL A 104 4.75 24.11 -2.46
CA VAL A 104 5.16 24.00 -1.06
C VAL A 104 6.01 22.76 -0.79
N CYS A 105 5.67 21.61 -1.37
CA CYS A 105 6.51 20.42 -1.29
C CYS A 105 7.97 20.74 -1.66
N THR A 106 8.16 21.51 -2.74
CA THR A 106 9.48 21.96 -3.20
C THR A 106 10.08 23.07 -2.34
N THR A 107 9.29 24.07 -1.90
CA THR A 107 9.79 25.17 -1.07
C THR A 107 10.30 24.69 0.29
N LEU A 108 9.62 23.70 0.87
CA LEU A 108 10.01 23.10 2.14
C LEU A 108 11.07 22.02 2.01
N LYS A 109 11.52 21.73 0.78
CA LYS A 109 12.53 20.71 0.47
C LYS A 109 12.15 19.34 1.01
N ILE A 110 10.87 19.00 0.93
CA ILE A 110 10.46 17.65 1.33
C ILE A 110 10.91 16.66 0.26
N GLU A 111 10.69 16.99 -1.01
CA GLU A 111 11.30 16.32 -2.15
C GLU A 111 11.58 17.35 -3.26
N ASP A 112 12.25 16.94 -4.33
CA ASP A 112 12.43 17.79 -5.50
C ASP A 112 11.14 17.97 -6.30
N HIS A 113 11.18 18.89 -7.28
CA HIS A 113 10.01 19.21 -8.08
C HIS A 113 9.49 18.03 -8.90
N THR A 114 10.36 17.15 -9.40
CA THR A 114 9.98 15.99 -10.20
C THR A 114 9.15 15.03 -9.37
N VAL A 115 9.64 14.69 -8.17
CA VAL A 115 8.96 13.79 -7.24
C VAL A 115 7.68 14.42 -6.71
N CYS A 116 7.74 15.68 -6.23
CA CYS A 116 6.57 16.42 -5.74
C CYS A 116 5.45 16.49 -6.79
N SER A 117 5.78 16.92 -8.01
CA SER A 117 4.80 17.06 -9.09
C SER A 117 4.20 15.71 -9.50
N GLY A 118 5.05 14.69 -9.65
CA GLY A 118 4.61 13.35 -10.05
C GLY A 118 3.62 12.75 -9.06
N VAL A 119 3.97 12.73 -7.76
CA VAL A 119 3.07 12.15 -6.76
C VAL A 119 1.79 12.97 -6.61
N ILE A 120 1.88 14.29 -6.49
CA ILE A 120 0.67 15.12 -6.28
C ILE A 120 -0.28 14.97 -7.47
N SER A 121 0.25 14.93 -8.70
CA SER A 121 -0.57 14.71 -9.89
C SER A 121 -1.30 13.37 -9.88
N LEU A 122 -0.64 12.29 -9.43
CA LEU A 122 -1.23 10.96 -9.33
C LEU A 122 -2.29 10.88 -8.21
N PHE A 123 -2.02 11.47 -7.05
CA PHE A 123 -2.85 11.31 -5.85
C PHE A 123 -4.03 12.28 -5.76
N LYS A 124 -3.94 13.48 -6.35
CA LYS A 124 -4.90 14.58 -6.11
C LYS A 124 -6.36 14.15 -6.23
N ASP A 125 -6.71 13.35 -7.24
CA ASP A 125 -8.11 13.07 -7.54
C ASP A 125 -8.71 12.06 -6.55
N GLU A 126 -7.94 11.04 -6.17
CA GLU A 126 -8.41 10.03 -5.23
C GLU A 126 -8.43 10.58 -3.80
N VAL A 127 -7.36 11.28 -3.39
CA VAL A 127 -7.24 11.88 -2.05
C VAL A 127 -8.32 12.94 -1.80
N LEU A 128 -8.53 13.87 -2.74
CA LEU A 128 -9.59 14.89 -2.59
C LEU A 128 -10.98 14.27 -2.58
N THR A 129 -11.21 13.17 -3.29
CA THR A 129 -12.49 12.45 -3.26
C THR A 129 -12.71 11.75 -1.92
N VAL A 130 -11.69 11.14 -1.35
CA VAL A 130 -11.79 10.58 0.01
C VAL A 130 -12.11 11.70 0.99
N PHE A 131 -11.40 12.84 0.94
CA PHE A 131 -11.69 13.97 1.81
C PHE A 131 -13.15 14.47 1.72
N GLU A 132 -13.67 14.62 0.51
CA GLU A 132 -15.08 14.98 0.28
C GLU A 132 -16.05 13.96 0.90
N LYS A 133 -15.77 12.66 0.75
CA LYS A 133 -16.67 11.58 1.19
C LYS A 133 -16.67 11.37 2.69
N VAL A 134 -15.51 11.48 3.35
CA VAL A 134 -15.44 11.30 4.81
C VAL A 134 -16.01 12.53 5.52
N GLY A 135 -15.99 13.71 4.89
CA GLY A 135 -16.54 14.93 5.49
C GLY A 135 -15.85 15.31 6.79
N LEU A 136 -14.58 14.93 6.96
CA LEU A 136 -13.84 15.07 8.22
C LEU A 136 -13.73 16.54 8.61
N GLY A 137 -14.09 16.84 9.86
CA GLY A 137 -13.62 18.04 10.53
C GLY A 137 -12.09 18.02 10.66
N SER A 138 -11.49 19.18 10.96
CA SER A 138 -10.05 19.28 11.17
C SER A 138 -9.60 18.40 12.33
N ASP A 139 -10.46 18.21 13.33
CA ASP A 139 -10.26 17.33 14.46
C ASP A 139 -10.20 15.84 14.06
N GLU A 140 -11.16 15.31 13.29
CA GLU A 140 -11.17 13.89 12.93
C GLU A 140 -10.04 13.56 11.96
N ALA A 141 -9.81 14.43 10.97
CA ALA A 141 -8.73 14.24 10.03
C ALA A 141 -7.35 14.30 10.72
N CYS A 142 -7.20 15.12 11.77
CA CYS A 142 -5.95 15.16 12.53
C CYS A 142 -5.79 14.08 13.56
N ASN A 143 -6.88 13.52 14.08
CA ASN A 143 -6.80 12.29 14.84
C ASN A 143 -6.24 11.16 13.95
N ILE A 144 -6.68 11.05 12.70
CA ILE A 144 -6.15 10.06 11.74
C ILE A 144 -4.64 10.24 11.47
N VAL A 145 -4.17 11.49 11.32
CA VAL A 145 -2.79 11.78 10.88
C VAL A 145 -1.80 11.86 12.04
N VAL A 146 -2.17 12.53 13.13
CA VAL A 146 -1.30 12.81 14.29
C VAL A 146 -1.58 11.84 15.45
N GLY A 147 -2.67 11.08 15.36
CA GLY A 147 -3.12 10.17 16.41
C GLY A 147 -3.93 10.87 17.51
N ASP A 148 -4.31 10.08 18.52
CA ASP A 148 -5.14 10.49 19.66
C ASP A 148 -4.60 11.68 20.47
N SER A 149 -3.32 11.98 20.32
CA SER A 149 -2.70 13.14 20.95
C SER A 149 -3.24 14.47 20.44
N CYS A 150 -3.87 14.50 19.25
CA CYS A 150 -4.32 15.74 18.63
C CYS A 150 -5.81 16.06 18.81
N SER A 151 -6.67 15.06 18.65
CA SER A 151 -8.12 15.22 18.86
C SER A 151 -8.69 13.87 19.27
N LYS A 152 -9.84 13.88 19.93
CA LYS A 152 -10.65 12.68 20.16
C LYS A 152 -11.83 12.76 19.18
N GLY A 153 -11.71 12.08 18.03
CA GLY A 153 -12.67 12.13 16.93
C GLY A 153 -13.00 10.76 16.37
N TYR A 154 -13.68 10.72 15.21
CA TYR A 154 -13.84 9.51 14.42
C TYR A 154 -12.47 8.94 14.05
N ASP A 155 -12.16 7.75 14.55
CA ASP A 155 -10.95 7.02 14.23
C ASP A 155 -11.32 5.77 13.41
N PRO A 156 -11.07 5.75 12.09
CA PRO A 156 -11.32 4.59 11.26
C PRO A 156 -10.48 3.37 11.65
N TRP A 157 -9.40 3.55 12.41
CA TRP A 157 -8.49 2.48 12.85
C TRP A 157 -8.88 1.86 14.19
N HIS A 158 -9.77 2.50 14.96
CA HIS A 158 -10.27 1.99 16.25
C HIS A 158 -11.79 1.81 16.28
N GLN A 159 -12.44 1.71 15.11
CA GLN A 159 -13.86 1.38 15.02
C GLN A 159 -14.14 0.02 15.67
N LYS A 160 -15.22 -0.06 16.45
CA LYS A 160 -15.63 -1.31 17.09
C LYS A 160 -16.50 -2.12 16.13
N TRP A 161 -15.88 -3.00 15.36
CA TRP A 161 -16.57 -4.01 14.55
C TRP A 161 -15.93 -5.38 14.74
N SER A 162 -16.74 -6.41 14.56
CA SER A 162 -16.33 -7.80 14.68
C SER A 162 -16.98 -8.63 13.59
N VAL A 163 -16.26 -9.64 13.10
CA VAL A 163 -16.79 -10.65 12.18
C VAL A 163 -17.42 -11.78 13.00
N PRO A 164 -18.64 -12.24 12.67
CA PRO A 164 -19.20 -13.43 13.27
C PRO A 164 -18.34 -14.66 13.00
N ILE A 165 -17.78 -15.24 14.06
CA ILE A 165 -16.97 -16.47 13.99
C ILE A 165 -17.80 -17.61 14.60
N PRO A 166 -18.00 -18.74 13.89
CA PRO A 166 -18.76 -19.86 14.43
C PRO A 166 -18.08 -20.43 15.68
N GLY A 167 -18.90 -20.88 16.63
CA GLY A 167 -18.44 -21.60 17.82
C GLY A 167 -17.92 -23.01 17.51
N ASP A 168 -17.92 -23.87 18.52
CA ASP A 168 -17.60 -25.31 18.41
C ASP A 168 -16.21 -25.61 17.83
N LYS A 169 -15.21 -24.84 18.28
CA LYS A 169 -13.79 -25.09 17.98
C LYS A 169 -13.42 -26.55 18.29
N PRO A 170 -13.05 -27.36 17.28
CA PRO A 170 -12.61 -28.73 17.53
C PRO A 170 -11.37 -28.77 18.44
N PRO A 171 -11.16 -29.86 19.19
CA PRO A 171 -9.91 -30.04 19.94
C PRO A 171 -8.70 -29.98 19.02
N VAL A 172 -7.63 -29.32 19.48
CA VAL A 172 -6.37 -29.23 18.72
C VAL A 172 -5.78 -30.62 18.54
N THR A 173 -5.53 -31.02 17.29
CA THR A 173 -4.84 -32.27 16.96
C THR A 173 -3.45 -31.98 16.43
N HIS A 174 -2.43 -32.43 17.17
CA HIS A 174 -1.05 -32.37 16.72
C HIS A 174 -0.74 -33.61 15.88
N HIS A 175 -0.34 -33.39 14.62
CA HIS A 175 0.10 -34.45 13.72
C HIS A 175 1.56 -34.22 13.37
N SER A 176 2.42 -35.14 13.78
CA SER A 176 3.79 -35.21 13.27
C SER A 176 3.80 -36.16 12.06
N PRO A 177 4.43 -35.78 10.94
CA PRO A 177 4.57 -36.68 9.81
C PRO A 177 5.45 -37.88 10.19
N GLU A 178 5.05 -39.07 9.76
CA GLU A 178 5.86 -40.29 9.94
C GLU A 178 7.17 -40.19 9.16
N PRO A 179 8.28 -40.78 9.65
CA PRO A 179 9.54 -40.83 8.91
C PRO A 179 9.35 -41.42 7.50
N GLY A 180 9.81 -40.70 6.47
CA GLY A 180 9.68 -41.12 5.07
C GLY A 180 8.37 -40.69 4.40
N SER A 181 7.52 -39.91 5.07
CA SER A 181 6.35 -39.28 4.46
C SER A 181 6.76 -38.43 3.24
N PRO A 182 5.95 -38.41 2.15
CA PRO A 182 6.22 -37.56 1.00
C PRO A 182 6.33 -36.08 1.40
N VAL A 183 7.31 -35.39 0.84
CA VAL A 183 7.53 -33.95 1.04
C VAL A 183 7.23 -33.21 -0.24
N THR A 184 6.35 -32.21 -0.15
CA THR A 184 6.07 -31.30 -1.25
C THR A 184 6.80 -29.99 -1.00
N GLY A 185 7.70 -29.62 -1.90
CA GLY A 185 8.31 -28.30 -1.87
C GLY A 185 7.39 -27.26 -2.50
N VAL A 186 7.42 -26.06 -1.92
CA VAL A 186 6.68 -24.89 -2.40
C VAL A 186 7.66 -23.73 -2.47
N LEU A 187 7.74 -23.09 -3.64
CA LEU A 187 8.57 -21.90 -3.81
C LEU A 187 7.78 -20.67 -3.37
N HIS A 188 8.39 -19.77 -2.61
CA HIS A 188 7.79 -18.49 -2.21
C HIS A 188 8.66 -17.35 -2.74
N ILE A 189 8.07 -16.51 -3.60
CA ILE A 189 8.66 -15.30 -4.16
C ILE A 189 7.85 -14.11 -3.68
N THR A 190 8.52 -13.03 -3.30
CA THR A 190 7.86 -11.82 -2.80
C THR A 190 8.74 -10.60 -3.07
N ASP A 191 8.13 -9.42 -3.14
CA ASP A 191 8.83 -8.12 -3.13
C ASP A 191 9.94 -8.03 -4.20
N ILE A 192 9.59 -8.41 -5.45
CA ILE A 192 10.54 -8.43 -6.57
C ILE A 192 11.08 -7.02 -6.84
N HIS A 193 10.20 -6.01 -6.71
CA HIS A 193 10.50 -4.60 -7.00
C HIS A 193 11.39 -4.42 -8.23
N TYR A 194 10.87 -4.87 -9.37
CA TYR A 194 11.55 -4.74 -10.64
C TYR A 194 11.54 -3.27 -11.09
N ASP A 195 12.74 -2.71 -11.27
CA ASP A 195 12.92 -1.41 -11.90
C ASP A 195 13.33 -1.56 -13.37
N PRO A 196 12.42 -1.32 -14.32
CA PRO A 196 12.73 -1.39 -15.75
C PRO A 196 13.68 -0.28 -16.22
N LEU A 197 13.91 0.75 -15.40
CA LEU A 197 14.79 1.86 -15.71
C LEU A 197 16.14 1.78 -14.97
N TYR A 198 16.38 0.74 -14.16
CA TYR A 198 17.67 0.57 -13.51
C TYR A 198 18.79 0.53 -14.56
N THR A 199 19.79 1.39 -14.40
CA THR A 199 20.90 1.51 -15.33
C THR A 199 22.23 1.45 -14.56
N PRO A 200 23.03 0.38 -14.73
CA PRO A 200 24.34 0.26 -14.09
C PRO A 200 25.23 1.49 -14.36
N GLY A 201 25.98 1.90 -13.35
CA GLY A 201 26.87 3.07 -13.42
C GLY A 201 26.21 4.39 -13.04
N LEU A 202 24.88 4.52 -13.06
CA LEU A 202 24.21 5.72 -12.53
C LEU A 202 24.39 5.84 -11.03
N THR A 203 24.28 7.06 -10.50
CA THR A 203 24.45 7.31 -9.07
C THR A 203 23.33 6.64 -8.28
N ARG A 204 23.71 5.91 -7.22
CA ARG A 204 22.80 5.42 -6.18
C ARG A 204 22.41 6.50 -5.16
N ASP A 205 23.12 7.63 -5.19
CA ASP A 205 22.92 8.77 -4.29
C ASP A 205 22.46 9.96 -5.15
N CYS A 206 21.17 10.00 -5.46
CA CYS A 206 20.55 11.00 -6.33
C CYS A 206 19.75 12.07 -5.56
N GLY A 207 19.42 11.81 -4.29
CA GLY A 207 18.58 12.71 -3.47
C GLY A 207 17.08 12.55 -3.69
N GLU A 208 16.66 11.61 -4.54
CA GLU A 208 15.27 11.17 -4.71
C GLU A 208 15.03 9.86 -3.90
N PRO A 209 13.76 9.44 -3.68
CA PRO A 209 13.47 8.23 -2.92
C PRO A 209 13.94 6.91 -3.57
N LEU A 210 14.19 6.91 -4.88
CA LEU A 210 14.72 5.77 -5.63
C LEU A 210 15.69 6.30 -6.70
N CYS A 211 16.90 5.74 -6.72
CA CYS A 211 17.99 6.16 -7.59
C CYS A 211 18.38 5.05 -8.60
N CYS A 212 19.61 5.10 -9.12
CA CYS A 212 20.14 4.12 -10.08
C CYS A 212 19.43 4.09 -11.43
N ARG A 213 18.68 5.14 -11.77
CA ARG A 213 17.81 5.18 -12.96
C ARG A 213 17.86 6.53 -13.65
N PRO A 214 17.59 6.63 -14.96
CA PRO A 214 17.46 7.91 -15.62
C PRO A 214 16.38 8.79 -14.96
N PRO A 215 16.60 10.12 -14.88
CA PRO A 215 17.69 10.88 -15.48
C PRO A 215 18.90 11.09 -14.55
N ASN A 216 19.08 10.25 -13.51
CA ASN A 216 20.19 10.41 -12.57
C ASN A 216 21.55 10.44 -13.31
N ALA A 217 22.50 11.22 -12.79
CA ALA A 217 23.83 11.35 -13.38
C ALA A 217 24.67 10.06 -13.19
N GLN A 218 25.77 9.96 -13.93
CA GLN A 218 26.76 8.91 -13.70
C GLN A 218 27.33 9.01 -12.28
N GLY A 219 27.42 7.88 -11.59
CA GLY A 219 28.08 7.79 -10.31
C GLY A 219 29.60 7.84 -10.45
N ASN A 220 30.27 8.25 -9.38
CA ASN A 220 31.72 8.11 -9.25
C ASN A 220 32.08 6.70 -8.74
N SER A 221 33.37 6.45 -8.50
CA SER A 221 33.87 5.15 -8.01
C SER A 221 33.22 4.62 -6.72
N SER A 222 32.55 5.47 -5.93
CA SER A 222 31.89 5.11 -4.66
C SER A 222 30.35 5.13 -4.71
N THR A 223 29.77 5.66 -5.79
CA THR A 223 28.33 5.91 -5.92
C THR A 223 27.72 5.30 -7.19
N ALA A 224 28.54 4.78 -8.10
CA ALA A 224 28.07 4.08 -9.29
C ALA A 224 27.35 2.78 -8.90
N ALA A 225 26.09 2.66 -9.34
CA ALA A 225 25.26 1.49 -9.13
C ALA A 225 25.86 0.25 -9.81
N GLY A 226 25.81 -0.89 -9.11
CA GLY A 226 26.37 -2.14 -9.60
C GLY A 226 25.60 -2.73 -10.79
N TYR A 227 26.20 -3.68 -11.49
CA TYR A 227 25.52 -4.37 -12.60
C TYR A 227 24.35 -5.24 -12.11
N TRP A 228 24.48 -5.91 -10.97
CA TRP A 228 23.44 -6.81 -10.44
C TRP A 228 22.46 -6.13 -9.47
N GLY A 229 22.60 -4.83 -9.24
CA GLY A 229 21.84 -4.09 -8.23
C GLY A 229 22.75 -3.27 -7.32
N ASP A 230 22.12 -2.51 -6.42
CA ASP A 230 22.76 -1.72 -5.38
C ASP A 230 21.92 -1.77 -4.10
N TYR A 231 22.55 -1.65 -2.94
CA TYR A 231 21.88 -1.68 -1.63
C TYR A 231 20.87 -0.54 -1.39
N LYS A 232 20.86 0.50 -2.23
CA LYS A 232 19.93 1.64 -2.13
C LYS A 232 18.90 1.71 -3.26
N CYS A 233 18.84 0.69 -4.11
CA CYS A 233 18.03 0.71 -5.32
C CYS A 233 17.25 -0.59 -5.50
N ASP A 234 16.25 -0.52 -6.37
CA ASP A 234 15.41 -1.65 -6.76
C ASP A 234 16.11 -2.56 -7.79
N VAL A 235 15.48 -3.69 -8.09
CA VAL A 235 16.12 -4.80 -8.79
C VAL A 235 16.14 -4.58 -10.31
N PRO A 236 17.30 -4.71 -10.98
CA PRO A 236 17.36 -4.65 -12.43
C PRO A 236 16.91 -5.94 -13.11
N TYR A 237 16.55 -5.82 -14.39
CA TYR A 237 16.07 -6.95 -15.19
C TYR A 237 17.04 -8.15 -15.21
N GLN A 238 18.35 -7.90 -15.34
CA GLN A 238 19.36 -8.96 -15.35
C GLN A 238 19.37 -9.80 -14.07
N THR A 239 19.09 -9.20 -12.91
CA THR A 239 19.05 -9.93 -11.64
C THR A 239 17.77 -10.75 -11.52
N LEU A 240 16.63 -10.18 -11.92
CA LEU A 240 15.37 -10.92 -12.03
C LEU A 240 15.50 -12.11 -12.99
N LEU A 241 16.10 -11.91 -14.17
CA LEU A 241 16.33 -12.97 -15.14
C LEU A 241 17.26 -14.05 -14.58
N ASN A 242 18.35 -13.67 -13.92
CA ASN A 242 19.27 -14.62 -13.31
C ASN A 242 18.60 -15.47 -12.21
N LEU A 243 17.75 -14.85 -11.38
CA LEU A 243 16.92 -15.56 -10.41
C LEU A 243 16.00 -16.57 -11.11
N MET A 244 15.28 -16.15 -12.15
CA MET A 244 14.34 -17.01 -12.86
C MET A 244 15.04 -18.19 -13.56
N GLU A 245 16.21 -17.98 -14.17
CA GLU A 245 17.04 -19.05 -14.74
C GLU A 245 17.54 -20.02 -13.67
N HIS A 246 17.90 -19.52 -12.49
CA HIS A 246 18.32 -20.37 -11.38
C HIS A 246 17.15 -21.24 -10.90
N LEU A 247 15.98 -20.63 -10.65
CA LEU A 247 14.79 -21.33 -10.17
C LEU A 247 14.29 -22.37 -11.17
N GLN A 248 14.34 -22.08 -12.47
CA GLN A 248 14.03 -23.05 -13.52
C GLN A 248 14.89 -24.32 -13.42
N LYS A 249 16.21 -24.17 -13.19
CA LYS A 249 17.13 -25.32 -12.99
C LYS A 249 16.80 -26.11 -11.72
N GLN A 250 16.20 -25.46 -10.74
CA GLN A 250 15.73 -26.05 -9.49
C GLN A 250 14.27 -26.53 -9.55
N GLY A 251 13.66 -26.61 -10.74
CA GLY A 251 12.23 -26.89 -10.89
C GLY A 251 11.74 -28.23 -10.31
N SER A 252 12.63 -29.17 -9.99
CA SER A 252 12.28 -30.41 -9.27
C SER A 252 12.08 -30.22 -7.76
N MET A 253 12.52 -29.10 -7.18
CA MET A 253 12.43 -28.84 -5.73
C MET A 253 11.06 -28.34 -5.28
N TYR A 254 10.18 -27.94 -6.20
CA TYR A 254 8.88 -27.37 -5.85
C TYR A 254 7.79 -27.80 -6.84
N GLU A 255 6.56 -27.96 -6.35
CA GLU A 255 5.41 -28.32 -7.21
C GLU A 255 4.66 -27.09 -7.72
N TRP A 256 4.60 -26.03 -6.93
CA TRP A 256 3.95 -24.75 -7.26
C TRP A 256 4.66 -23.58 -6.59
N VAL A 257 4.19 -22.37 -6.89
CA VAL A 257 4.80 -21.11 -6.42
C VAL A 257 3.75 -20.23 -5.72
N TYR A 258 4.12 -19.65 -4.58
CA TYR A 258 3.45 -18.50 -3.98
C TYR A 258 4.16 -17.24 -4.40
N TRP A 259 3.42 -16.29 -4.98
CA TRP A 259 3.96 -14.99 -5.36
C TRP A 259 3.23 -13.88 -4.60
N THR A 260 3.81 -13.40 -3.51
CA THR A 260 3.11 -12.51 -2.58
C THR A 260 3.24 -11.02 -2.91
N GLY A 261 3.21 -10.66 -4.19
CA GLY A 261 3.06 -9.27 -4.65
C GLY A 261 4.33 -8.42 -4.67
N ASP A 262 4.13 -7.10 -4.74
CA ASP A 262 5.16 -6.05 -4.83
C ASP A 262 6.14 -6.25 -5.98
N MET A 263 5.54 -6.20 -7.17
CA MET A 263 6.22 -6.29 -8.44
C MET A 263 6.88 -4.98 -8.87
N PRO A 264 6.22 -3.81 -8.86
CA PRO A 264 6.84 -2.61 -9.40
C PRO A 264 7.78 -1.95 -8.39
N ALA A 265 8.79 -1.27 -8.94
CA ALA A 265 9.72 -0.46 -8.17
C ALA A 265 9.06 0.68 -7.36
N HIS A 266 9.82 1.24 -6.43
CA HIS A 266 9.49 2.35 -5.55
C HIS A 266 9.46 3.72 -6.25
N SER A 267 9.43 3.78 -7.60
CA SER A 267 9.26 5.01 -8.38
C SER A 267 7.83 5.52 -8.44
N VAL A 268 7.18 5.60 -7.28
CA VAL A 268 5.73 5.82 -7.10
C VAL A 268 5.21 7.15 -7.68
N TRP A 269 6.10 8.09 -7.99
CA TRP A 269 5.78 9.38 -8.63
C TRP A 269 5.67 9.32 -10.16
N THR A 270 6.05 8.19 -10.77
CA THR A 270 6.01 8.01 -12.23
C THR A 270 5.20 6.81 -12.70
N THR A 271 4.75 5.95 -11.77
CA THR A 271 4.01 4.74 -12.10
C THR A 271 2.63 5.07 -12.67
N THR A 272 2.29 4.48 -13.82
CA THR A 272 0.97 4.61 -14.45
C THR A 272 0.23 3.27 -14.43
N ARG A 273 -1.11 3.31 -14.49
CA ARG A 273 -1.94 2.10 -14.57
C ARG A 273 -1.53 1.19 -15.73
N GLN A 274 -1.32 1.77 -16.92
CA GLN A 274 -0.89 1.01 -18.09
C GLN A 274 0.50 0.42 -17.92
N GLY A 275 1.48 1.21 -17.45
CA GLY A 275 2.84 0.72 -17.23
C GLY A 275 2.90 -0.42 -16.21
N LEU A 276 2.03 -0.39 -15.20
CA LEU A 276 1.89 -1.48 -14.24
C LEU A 276 1.32 -2.75 -14.88
N LEU A 277 0.27 -2.63 -15.69
CA LEU A 277 -0.30 -3.76 -16.42
C LEU A 277 0.68 -4.36 -17.44
N ASP A 278 1.48 -3.54 -18.11
CA ASP A 278 2.53 -3.98 -19.03
C ASP A 278 3.63 -4.74 -18.29
N MET A 279 4.06 -4.22 -17.13
CA MET A 279 5.01 -4.91 -16.26
C MET A 279 4.45 -6.24 -15.76
N MET A 280 3.17 -6.28 -15.37
CA MET A 280 2.49 -7.49 -14.92
C MET A 280 2.44 -8.54 -16.02
N THR A 281 2.20 -8.13 -17.27
CA THR A 281 2.31 -9.05 -18.43
C THR A 281 3.72 -9.63 -18.51
N ASN A 282 4.74 -8.77 -18.56
CA ASN A 282 6.13 -9.22 -18.75
C ASN A 282 6.59 -10.18 -17.64
N ILE A 283 6.27 -9.89 -16.37
CA ILE A 283 6.67 -10.74 -15.25
C ILE A 283 5.86 -12.03 -15.19
N THR A 284 4.57 -11.97 -15.52
CA THR A 284 3.73 -13.18 -15.65
C THR A 284 4.26 -14.11 -16.74
N ASP A 285 4.61 -13.56 -17.91
CA ASP A 285 5.15 -14.34 -19.03
C ASP A 285 6.52 -14.94 -18.71
N LEU A 286 7.40 -14.15 -18.07
CA LEU A 286 8.71 -14.62 -17.61
C LEU A 286 8.54 -15.79 -16.61
N MET A 287 7.72 -15.61 -15.56
CA MET A 287 7.46 -16.65 -14.57
C MET A 287 6.83 -17.90 -15.19
N SER A 288 5.83 -17.73 -16.06
CA SER A 288 5.14 -18.85 -16.72
C SER A 288 6.10 -19.69 -17.56
N THR A 289 7.01 -19.02 -18.28
CA THR A 289 8.07 -19.67 -19.06
C THR A 289 9.09 -20.37 -18.17
N SER A 290 9.59 -19.68 -17.14
CA SER A 290 10.63 -20.19 -16.24
C SER A 290 10.17 -21.38 -15.40
N PHE A 291 8.89 -21.43 -15.01
CA PHE A 291 8.36 -22.51 -14.17
C PHE A 291 7.77 -23.68 -14.95
N GLY A 292 7.88 -23.69 -16.28
CA GLY A 292 7.54 -24.84 -17.12
C GLY A 292 6.08 -25.28 -16.98
N GLY A 293 5.16 -24.33 -16.79
CA GLY A 293 3.73 -24.59 -16.66
C GLY A 293 3.22 -24.95 -15.26
N LYS A 294 4.10 -25.01 -14.23
CA LYS A 294 3.68 -25.11 -12.83
C LYS A 294 2.81 -23.91 -12.45
N PRO A 295 1.78 -24.09 -11.61
CA PRO A 295 0.90 -22.99 -11.22
C PRO A 295 1.61 -22.02 -10.28
N VAL A 296 1.36 -20.73 -10.48
CA VAL A 296 1.72 -19.65 -9.56
C VAL A 296 0.43 -19.12 -8.93
N PHE A 297 0.44 -18.95 -7.61
CA PHE A 297 -0.66 -18.39 -6.85
C PHE A 297 -0.26 -16.99 -6.36
N PRO A 298 -0.65 -15.94 -7.09
CA PRO A 298 -0.31 -14.57 -6.73
C PRO A 298 -1.21 -13.96 -5.64
N THR A 299 -0.68 -12.97 -4.94
CA THR A 299 -1.48 -11.95 -4.26
C THR A 299 -1.04 -10.56 -4.69
N TYR A 300 -1.77 -9.54 -4.26
CA TYR A 300 -1.42 -8.14 -4.44
C TYR A 300 -0.60 -7.65 -3.26
N GLY A 301 0.54 -7.05 -3.56
CA GLY A 301 1.23 -6.18 -2.63
C GLY A 301 0.68 -4.77 -2.68
N ASN A 302 1.26 -3.88 -1.89
CA ASN A 302 0.77 -2.51 -1.78
C ASN A 302 1.27 -1.61 -2.93
N HIS A 303 2.27 -2.06 -3.68
CA HIS A 303 2.81 -1.38 -4.86
C HIS A 303 2.03 -1.67 -6.15
N GLU A 304 1.11 -2.64 -6.17
CA GLU A 304 0.23 -2.88 -7.33
C GLU A 304 -0.84 -1.80 -7.55
N GLY A 305 -1.15 -1.02 -6.50
CA GLY A 305 -2.07 0.11 -6.59
C GLY A 305 -1.44 1.29 -7.33
N VAL A 306 -2.22 1.98 -8.16
CA VAL A 306 -1.83 3.25 -8.77
C VAL A 306 -2.92 4.29 -8.50
N PRO A 307 -2.65 5.25 -7.59
CA PRO A 307 -1.38 5.50 -6.89
C PRO A 307 -1.02 4.43 -5.83
N VAL A 308 0.23 4.39 -5.36
CA VAL A 308 0.69 3.37 -4.39
C VAL A 308 -0.20 3.31 -3.15
N ASN A 309 -0.48 2.10 -2.66
CA ASN A 309 -1.46 1.76 -1.59
C ASN A 309 -2.93 2.04 -1.93
N SER A 310 -3.25 2.52 -3.14
CA SER A 310 -4.64 2.78 -3.53
C SER A 310 -5.36 1.48 -3.89
N PHE A 311 -6.15 0.98 -2.92
CA PHE A 311 -7.05 -0.16 -3.10
C PHE A 311 -8.46 0.20 -2.66
N PRO A 312 -9.21 0.94 -3.49
CA PRO A 312 -10.60 1.29 -3.21
C PRO A 312 -11.46 0.04 -3.03
N PRO A 313 -12.22 -0.08 -1.92
CA PRO A 313 -13.13 -1.20 -1.74
C PRO A 313 -14.28 -1.19 -2.77
N PRO A 314 -15.03 -2.31 -2.92
CA PRO A 314 -16.01 -2.47 -4.02
C PRO A 314 -17.19 -1.48 -4.01
N TYR A 315 -17.40 -0.73 -2.92
CA TYR A 315 -18.39 0.35 -2.88
C TYR A 315 -17.94 1.60 -3.67
N ILE A 316 -16.67 1.69 -4.04
CA ILE A 316 -16.14 2.71 -4.97
C ILE A 316 -16.23 2.17 -6.39
N THR A 317 -16.96 2.88 -7.25
CA THR A 317 -17.25 2.45 -8.63
C THR A 317 -16.69 3.44 -9.66
N GLY A 318 -16.68 3.03 -10.93
CA GLY A 318 -16.20 3.86 -12.03
C GLY A 318 -14.68 3.96 -12.09
N ASN A 319 -14.16 5.05 -12.65
CA ASN A 319 -12.71 5.17 -12.94
C ASN A 319 -11.81 5.20 -11.69
N MET A 320 -12.37 5.48 -10.51
CA MET A 320 -11.63 5.47 -9.23
C MET A 320 -11.66 4.09 -8.55
N SER A 321 -12.34 3.09 -9.13
CA SER A 321 -12.34 1.73 -8.59
C SER A 321 -11.02 1.00 -8.93
N ALA A 322 -10.79 -0.13 -8.25
CA ALA A 322 -9.69 -1.04 -8.56
C ALA A 322 -9.99 -1.98 -9.76
N GLU A 323 -11.08 -1.78 -10.51
CA GLU A 323 -11.52 -2.67 -11.59
C GLU A 323 -10.46 -2.86 -12.67
N TRP A 324 -9.72 -1.79 -13.02
CA TRP A 324 -8.64 -1.84 -14.01
C TRP A 324 -7.54 -2.82 -13.60
N LEU A 325 -7.21 -2.85 -12.30
CA LEU A 325 -6.19 -3.71 -11.73
C LEU A 325 -6.72 -5.14 -11.64
N TYR A 326 -7.87 -5.33 -11.00
CA TYR A 326 -8.42 -6.68 -10.78
C TYR A 326 -8.79 -7.40 -12.07
N SER A 327 -9.36 -6.68 -13.05
CA SER A 327 -9.64 -7.24 -14.37
C SER A 327 -8.36 -7.55 -15.14
N GLY A 328 -7.40 -6.61 -15.14
CA GLY A 328 -6.11 -6.80 -15.79
C GLY A 328 -5.30 -7.95 -15.20
N SER A 329 -5.33 -8.12 -13.88
CA SER A 329 -4.72 -9.27 -13.21
C SER A 329 -5.44 -10.57 -13.51
N ALA A 330 -6.77 -10.62 -13.45
CA ALA A 330 -7.53 -11.83 -13.74
C ALA A 330 -7.24 -12.35 -15.17
N GLU A 331 -7.11 -11.46 -16.15
CA GLU A 331 -6.72 -11.83 -17.52
C GLU A 331 -5.32 -12.45 -17.59
N ARG A 332 -4.34 -11.89 -16.87
CA ARG A 332 -2.95 -12.35 -16.88
C ARG A 332 -2.78 -13.64 -16.07
N TRP A 333 -3.36 -13.71 -14.89
CA TRP A 333 -3.27 -14.84 -13.98
C TRP A 333 -4.08 -16.06 -14.46
N ALA A 334 -4.97 -15.89 -15.45
CA ALA A 334 -5.66 -16.99 -16.10
C ALA A 334 -4.69 -18.08 -16.57
N VAL A 335 -3.49 -17.72 -17.05
CA VAL A 335 -2.45 -18.68 -17.51
C VAL A 335 -2.10 -19.76 -16.48
N TRP A 336 -2.33 -19.48 -15.19
CA TRP A 336 -2.16 -20.44 -14.10
C TRP A 336 -3.50 -20.91 -13.53
N LEU A 337 -4.45 -20.00 -13.32
CA LEU A 337 -5.66 -20.25 -12.53
C LEU A 337 -6.82 -20.84 -13.34
N ASP A 338 -6.84 -20.68 -14.67
CA ASP A 338 -7.89 -21.23 -15.54
C ASP A 338 -7.85 -22.76 -15.68
N LYS A 339 -6.72 -23.35 -15.27
CA LYS A 339 -6.48 -24.80 -15.24
C LYS A 339 -7.21 -25.50 -14.10
N PHE A 340 -7.71 -24.74 -13.13
CA PHE A 340 -8.45 -25.28 -11.98
C PHE A 340 -9.96 -25.29 -12.26
N PRO A 341 -10.70 -26.36 -11.90
CA PRO A 341 -12.15 -26.44 -12.08
C PRO A 341 -12.93 -25.26 -11.47
N GLU A 342 -12.39 -24.65 -10.41
CA GLU A 342 -12.97 -23.54 -9.68
C GLU A 342 -12.75 -22.17 -10.35
N TRP A 343 -12.12 -22.12 -11.54
CA TRP A 343 -11.81 -20.89 -12.26
C TRP A 343 -12.97 -19.87 -12.33
N PRO A 344 -14.23 -20.24 -12.62
CA PRO A 344 -15.32 -19.26 -12.65
C PRO A 344 -15.48 -18.50 -11.32
N THR A 345 -15.34 -19.19 -10.18
CA THR A 345 -15.43 -18.60 -8.84
C THR A 345 -14.16 -17.83 -8.49
N ILE A 346 -12.98 -18.34 -8.86
CA ILE A 346 -11.69 -17.66 -8.68
C ILE A 346 -11.70 -16.31 -9.42
N ASN A 347 -12.04 -16.32 -10.71
CA ASN A 347 -12.12 -15.12 -11.54
C ASN A 347 -13.13 -14.10 -10.98
N ALA A 348 -14.30 -14.57 -10.54
CA ALA A 348 -15.32 -13.70 -9.95
C ALA A 348 -14.84 -13.04 -8.65
N THR A 349 -14.14 -13.76 -7.77
CA THR A 349 -13.65 -13.23 -6.49
C THR A 349 -12.44 -12.30 -6.68
N ILE A 350 -11.52 -12.61 -7.60
CA ILE A 350 -10.45 -11.69 -8.03
C ILE A 350 -11.05 -10.38 -8.51
N ARG A 351 -12.01 -10.42 -9.45
CA ARG A 351 -12.64 -9.21 -10.00
C ARG A 351 -13.47 -8.43 -8.97
N LYS A 352 -14.05 -9.12 -7.99
CA LYS A 352 -14.83 -8.51 -6.92
C LYS A 352 -13.95 -7.75 -5.91
N GLY A 353 -12.82 -8.32 -5.49
CA GLY A 353 -12.06 -7.76 -4.37
C GLY A 353 -10.60 -8.18 -4.28
N GLY A 354 -10.04 -8.80 -5.32
CA GLY A 354 -8.62 -9.16 -5.38
C GLY A 354 -8.20 -10.30 -4.45
N TYR A 355 -9.14 -11.13 -3.99
CA TYR A 355 -8.88 -12.32 -3.18
C TYR A 355 -9.51 -13.54 -3.84
N TYR A 356 -9.02 -14.75 -3.54
CA TYR A 356 -9.58 -15.99 -4.08
C TYR A 356 -9.15 -17.23 -3.28
N VAL A 357 -9.81 -18.36 -3.56
CA VAL A 357 -9.46 -19.67 -3.01
C VAL A 357 -9.31 -20.67 -4.14
N VAL A 358 -8.34 -21.57 -4.02
CA VAL A 358 -8.11 -22.66 -4.98
C VAL A 358 -7.80 -23.95 -4.25
N LYS A 359 -8.37 -25.07 -4.70
CA LYS A 359 -8.02 -26.40 -4.21
C LYS A 359 -6.81 -26.91 -4.99
N VAL A 360 -5.62 -26.66 -4.44
CA VAL A 360 -4.36 -26.94 -5.15
C VAL A 360 -4.08 -28.44 -5.28
N ARG A 361 -4.61 -29.24 -4.36
CA ARG A 361 -4.66 -30.69 -4.41
C ARG A 361 -5.76 -31.22 -3.50
N GLU A 362 -5.99 -32.53 -3.53
CA GLU A 362 -6.87 -33.19 -2.57
C GLU A 362 -6.44 -32.86 -1.13
N HIS A 363 -7.40 -32.48 -0.28
CA HIS A 363 -7.17 -32.08 1.11
C HIS A 363 -6.30 -30.84 1.37
N LEU A 364 -6.02 -30.01 0.36
CA LEU A 364 -5.33 -28.73 0.56
C LEU A 364 -5.92 -27.61 -0.30
N LYS A 365 -6.38 -26.55 0.36
CA LYS A 365 -6.77 -25.28 -0.26
C LYS A 365 -5.70 -24.22 0.00
N VAL A 366 -5.52 -23.32 -0.96
CA VAL A 366 -4.77 -22.07 -0.81
C VAL A 366 -5.77 -20.92 -0.87
N ILE A 367 -5.73 -20.05 0.13
CA ILE A 367 -6.52 -18.83 0.19
C ILE A 367 -5.58 -17.64 0.01
N SER A 368 -5.77 -16.87 -1.06
CA SER A 368 -5.06 -15.62 -1.33
C SER A 368 -5.89 -14.43 -0.84
N LEU A 369 -5.36 -13.69 0.12
CA LEU A 369 -5.99 -12.53 0.75
C LEU A 369 -5.55 -11.23 0.11
N GLN A 370 -6.48 -10.28 0.01
CA GLN A 370 -6.20 -8.89 -0.34
C GLN A 370 -5.91 -8.11 0.95
N THR A 371 -4.66 -8.20 1.41
CA THR A 371 -4.23 -7.59 2.69
C THR A 371 -4.15 -6.05 2.63
N ASN A 372 -4.26 -5.44 1.44
CA ASN A 372 -4.39 -3.98 1.34
C ASN A 372 -5.69 -3.42 1.95
N PHE A 373 -6.67 -4.28 2.26
CA PHE A 373 -7.86 -3.89 3.01
C PHE A 373 -7.64 -3.79 4.53
N CYS A 374 -6.46 -4.16 5.03
CA CYS A 374 -6.03 -3.75 6.35
C CYS A 374 -4.94 -2.68 6.33
N ASN A 375 -4.36 -2.35 5.17
CA ASN A 375 -3.26 -1.41 5.07
C ASN A 375 -3.63 -0.02 5.61
N THR A 376 -2.91 0.47 6.63
CA THR A 376 -3.11 1.81 7.19
C THR A 376 -2.76 2.93 6.21
N ASP A 377 -1.98 2.62 5.17
CA ASP A 377 -1.63 3.56 4.10
C ASP A 377 -2.68 3.55 2.96
N ASN A 378 -3.66 2.65 2.99
CA ASN A 378 -4.81 2.65 2.07
C ASN A 378 -5.85 3.67 2.53
N TYR A 379 -5.72 4.90 2.03
CA TYR A 379 -6.55 6.04 2.41
C TYR A 379 -8.04 5.89 2.07
N TRP A 380 -8.43 4.95 1.20
CA TRP A 380 -9.85 4.65 0.96
C TRP A 380 -10.56 4.09 2.20
N LEU A 381 -9.83 3.45 3.11
CA LEU A 381 -10.36 2.90 4.34
C LEU A 381 -10.80 3.97 5.35
N LEU A 382 -10.43 5.24 5.13
CA LEU A 382 -10.94 6.36 5.92
C LEU A 382 -12.46 6.53 5.75
N ILE A 383 -13.01 6.18 4.57
CA ILE A 383 -14.44 6.20 4.31
C ILE A 383 -15.14 5.11 5.11
N ASN A 384 -14.66 3.88 5.01
CA ASN A 384 -15.16 2.75 5.77
C ASN A 384 -14.10 1.64 5.79
N SER A 385 -13.64 1.31 6.99
CA SER A 385 -12.65 0.27 7.28
C SER A 385 -13.29 -1.04 7.79
N THR A 386 -14.62 -1.09 7.93
CA THR A 386 -15.34 -2.28 8.40
C THR A 386 -15.35 -3.36 7.32
N ASP A 387 -14.65 -4.46 7.58
CA ASP A 387 -14.46 -5.64 6.71
C ASP A 387 -14.57 -5.32 5.20
N PRO A 388 -13.61 -4.58 4.61
CA PRO A 388 -13.73 -4.14 3.24
C PRO A 388 -13.88 -5.33 2.29
N ALA A 389 -14.85 -5.22 1.37
CA ALA A 389 -15.28 -6.28 0.48
C ALA A 389 -15.87 -7.55 1.15
N GLY A 390 -16.15 -7.52 2.46
CA GLY A 390 -16.59 -8.67 3.24
C GLY A 390 -15.56 -9.80 3.27
N GLN A 391 -14.27 -9.46 3.20
CA GLN A 391 -13.21 -10.44 2.98
C GLN A 391 -13.00 -11.36 4.19
N LEU A 392 -13.04 -10.83 5.42
CA LEU A 392 -12.89 -11.64 6.62
C LEU A 392 -14.11 -12.53 6.85
N GLN A 393 -15.31 -12.02 6.59
CA GLN A 393 -16.53 -12.85 6.59
C GLN A 393 -16.41 -13.99 5.55
N TRP A 394 -15.97 -13.67 4.34
CA TRP A 394 -15.70 -14.68 3.31
C TRP A 394 -14.62 -15.69 3.73
N LEU A 395 -13.56 -15.24 4.41
CA LEU A 395 -12.50 -16.11 4.93
C LEU A 395 -13.07 -17.11 5.95
N VAL A 396 -13.91 -16.66 6.89
CA VAL A 396 -14.59 -17.54 7.85
C VAL A 396 -15.40 -18.62 7.12
N GLU A 397 -16.13 -18.25 6.07
CA GLU A 397 -16.92 -19.19 5.28
C GLU A 397 -16.02 -20.23 4.58
N GLN A 398 -14.89 -19.81 4.00
CA GLN A 398 -13.95 -20.73 3.35
C GLN A 398 -13.28 -21.68 4.35
N LEU A 399 -12.89 -21.18 5.52
CA LEU A 399 -12.26 -21.99 6.56
C LEU A 399 -13.25 -22.98 7.19
N LEU A 400 -14.49 -22.55 7.44
CA LEU A 400 -15.55 -23.44 7.92
C LEU A 400 -15.86 -24.55 6.90
N GLN A 401 -15.89 -24.21 5.62
CA GLN A 401 -16.08 -25.21 4.57
C GLN A 401 -14.89 -26.18 4.52
N ALA A 402 -13.64 -25.70 4.61
CA ALA A 402 -12.47 -26.56 4.68
C ALA A 402 -12.48 -27.50 5.89
N GLU A 403 -12.86 -26.99 7.07
CA GLU A 403 -13.02 -27.78 8.30
C GLU A 403 -14.04 -28.91 8.12
N ARG A 404 -15.20 -28.63 7.50
CA ARG A 404 -16.24 -29.63 7.19
C ARG A 404 -15.79 -30.68 6.19
N ASP A 405 -15.02 -30.27 5.19
CA ASP A 405 -14.51 -31.14 4.14
C ASP A 405 -13.28 -31.95 4.60
N GLY A 406 -12.72 -31.64 5.77
CA GLY A 406 -11.46 -32.19 6.25
C GLY A 406 -10.23 -31.69 5.46
N ASP A 407 -10.38 -30.61 4.69
CA ASP A 407 -9.29 -29.99 3.94
C ASP A 407 -8.42 -29.12 4.86
N LYS A 408 -7.11 -29.08 4.60
CA LYS A 408 -6.19 -28.11 5.22
C LYS A 408 -6.06 -26.85 4.39
N VAL A 409 -5.62 -25.77 5.02
CA VAL A 409 -5.53 -24.45 4.38
C VAL A 409 -4.14 -23.84 4.55
N HIS A 410 -3.58 -23.37 3.44
CA HIS A 410 -2.53 -22.36 3.43
C HIS A 410 -3.15 -20.99 3.16
N ILE A 411 -2.76 -19.98 3.92
CA ILE A 411 -3.13 -18.58 3.67
C ILE A 411 -1.92 -17.87 3.08
N ILE A 412 -2.12 -17.13 2.00
CA ILE A 412 -1.11 -16.23 1.42
C ILE A 412 -1.65 -14.80 1.39
N GLY A 413 -0.79 -13.83 1.63
CA GLY A 413 -1.08 -12.40 1.54
C GLY A 413 0.22 -11.61 1.43
N HIS A 414 0.15 -10.29 1.40
CA HIS A 414 1.35 -9.46 1.32
C HIS A 414 1.72 -8.85 2.67
N ILE A 415 0.85 -7.98 3.22
CA ILE A 415 1.05 -7.36 4.54
C ILE A 415 0.62 -8.36 5.59
N ALA A 416 1.57 -8.83 6.41
CA ALA A 416 1.27 -9.73 7.52
C ALA A 416 0.34 -9.02 8.55
N PRO A 417 -0.71 -9.70 9.05
CA PRO A 417 -1.70 -9.05 9.92
C PRO A 417 -1.17 -8.54 11.26
N GLY A 418 -0.06 -9.05 11.79
CA GLY A 418 0.55 -8.57 13.03
C GLY A 418 1.35 -7.27 12.87
N LEU A 419 1.61 -6.82 11.63
CA LEU A 419 2.38 -5.61 11.38
C LEU A 419 1.60 -4.34 11.73
N HIS A 420 2.34 -3.30 12.13
CA HIS A 420 1.78 -1.96 12.39
C HIS A 420 1.09 -1.32 11.17
N SER A 421 1.32 -1.86 9.98
CA SER A 421 0.77 -1.38 8.72
C SER A 421 -0.58 -2.01 8.46
N CYS A 422 -1.02 -2.95 9.30
CA CYS A 422 -2.35 -3.51 9.30
C CYS A 422 -3.20 -2.84 10.39
N ASN A 423 -4.42 -2.45 10.05
CA ASN A 423 -5.40 -1.87 10.96
C ASN A 423 -5.59 -2.81 12.17
N PRO A 424 -5.46 -2.31 13.42
CA PRO A 424 -5.50 -3.16 14.61
C PRO A 424 -6.84 -3.89 14.80
N VAL A 425 -7.96 -3.31 14.37
CA VAL A 425 -9.28 -3.96 14.43
C VAL A 425 -9.38 -5.10 13.41
N TRP A 426 -8.88 -4.89 12.19
CA TRP A 426 -8.82 -5.94 11.17
C TRP A 426 -7.89 -7.07 11.62
N SER A 427 -6.70 -6.71 12.12
CA SER A 427 -5.71 -7.62 12.69
C SER A 427 -6.28 -8.46 13.84
N SER A 428 -7.02 -7.83 14.75
CA SER A 428 -7.69 -8.52 15.86
C SER A 428 -8.73 -9.52 15.37
N ASN A 429 -9.56 -9.14 14.39
CA ASN A 429 -10.53 -10.07 13.80
C ASN A 429 -9.83 -11.25 13.10
N TYR A 430 -8.78 -10.97 12.33
CA TYR A 430 -7.98 -12.01 11.69
C TYR A 430 -7.37 -12.98 12.71
N HIS A 431 -6.81 -12.45 13.81
CA HIS A 431 -6.26 -13.25 14.90
C HIS A 431 -7.31 -14.21 15.50
N LEU A 432 -8.52 -13.72 15.79
CA LEU A 432 -9.62 -14.55 16.31
C LEU A 432 -10.05 -15.64 15.31
N ILE A 433 -10.03 -15.34 14.00
CA ILE A 433 -10.33 -16.31 12.95
C ILE A 433 -9.25 -17.39 12.93
N VAL A 434 -7.97 -17.01 12.91
CA VAL A 434 -6.85 -17.96 12.94
C VAL A 434 -6.92 -18.83 14.19
N ASN A 435 -7.22 -18.24 15.34
CA ASN A 435 -7.40 -18.96 16.60
C ASN A 435 -8.52 -20.02 16.50
N ARG A 436 -9.70 -19.63 15.99
CA ARG A 436 -10.83 -20.56 15.82
C ARG A 436 -10.50 -21.72 14.89
N PHE A 437 -9.75 -21.46 13.83
CA PHE A 437 -9.46 -22.44 12.78
C PHE A 437 -8.03 -23.00 12.84
N GLU A 438 -7.39 -23.00 14.01
CA GLU A 438 -5.99 -23.40 14.19
C GLU A 438 -5.70 -24.85 13.78
N SER A 439 -6.71 -25.74 13.79
CA SER A 439 -6.56 -27.13 13.33
C SER A 439 -6.75 -27.29 11.81
N THR A 440 -7.28 -26.26 11.14
CA THR A 440 -7.58 -26.24 9.70
C THR A 440 -6.49 -25.50 8.93
N ILE A 441 -5.99 -24.38 9.48
CA ILE A 441 -4.90 -23.60 8.90
C ILE A 441 -3.57 -24.28 9.26
N VAL A 442 -2.78 -24.64 8.26
CA VAL A 442 -1.49 -25.34 8.44
C VAL A 442 -0.28 -24.56 7.90
N GLY A 443 -0.50 -23.37 7.34
CA GLY A 443 0.56 -22.48 6.87
C GLY A 443 0.04 -21.09 6.56
N GLN A 444 0.84 -20.06 6.84
CA GLN A 444 0.56 -18.66 6.55
C GLN A 444 1.83 -18.02 5.99
N PHE A 445 1.74 -17.36 4.84
CA PHE A 445 2.91 -16.87 4.09
C PHE A 445 2.66 -15.43 3.62
N PHE A 446 3.55 -14.52 4.03
CA PHE A 446 3.46 -13.08 3.78
C PHE A 446 4.80 -12.50 3.30
N GLY A 447 4.79 -11.23 2.89
CA GLY A 447 5.96 -10.49 2.39
C GLY A 447 6.10 -9.13 3.06
N HIS A 448 6.27 -8.07 2.26
CA HIS A 448 6.18 -6.64 2.64
C HIS A 448 7.32 -6.09 3.50
N THR A 449 7.86 -6.87 4.44
CA THR A 449 8.88 -6.39 5.39
C THR A 449 10.27 -6.34 4.78
N HIS A 450 10.49 -7.06 3.67
CA HIS A 450 11.80 -7.30 3.04
C HIS A 450 12.80 -7.97 4.00
N HIS A 451 12.29 -8.66 5.02
CA HIS A 451 13.08 -9.30 6.07
C HIS A 451 12.63 -10.73 6.28
N ASP A 452 13.61 -11.60 6.57
CA ASP A 452 13.33 -12.95 7.05
C ASP A 452 12.86 -12.88 8.51
N SER A 453 11.59 -13.21 8.73
CA SER A 453 10.94 -13.09 10.03
C SER A 453 9.77 -14.06 10.16
N VAL A 454 9.35 -14.30 11.41
CA VAL A 454 8.19 -15.12 11.74
C VAL A 454 7.31 -14.39 12.75
N GLU A 455 5.99 -14.42 12.54
CA GLU A 455 4.99 -13.98 13.52
C GLU A 455 4.32 -15.21 14.15
N ILE A 456 4.22 -15.20 15.48
CA ILE A 456 3.65 -16.33 16.24
C ILE A 456 2.27 -15.93 16.76
N HIS A 457 1.26 -16.74 16.42
CA HIS A 457 -0.09 -16.61 16.95
C HIS A 457 -0.24 -17.43 18.23
N TYR A 458 -0.94 -16.87 19.22
CA TYR A 458 -1.19 -17.49 20.53
C TYR A 458 -2.69 -17.72 20.75
N ASP A 459 -3.03 -18.58 21.72
CA ASP A 459 -4.42 -18.72 22.17
C ASP A 459 -4.87 -17.43 22.88
N ASP A 460 -6.09 -16.94 22.61
CA ASP A 460 -6.70 -15.79 23.29
C ASP A 460 -6.63 -15.87 24.82
N LYS A 461 -6.71 -17.08 25.39
CA LYS A 461 -6.59 -17.30 26.85
C LYS A 461 -5.18 -17.06 27.39
N ASN A 462 -4.18 -17.01 26.52
CA ASN A 462 -2.75 -16.89 26.85
C ASN A 462 -2.17 -15.52 26.49
N VAL A 463 -2.96 -14.59 25.94
CA VAL A 463 -2.56 -13.20 25.71
C VAL A 463 -2.92 -12.39 26.96
N SER A 464 -1.97 -12.26 27.89
CA SER A 464 -2.12 -11.52 29.16
C SER A 464 -1.95 -10.02 29.01
#